data_AF-A0A7Y8CK61-F1
#
_entry.id   AF-A0A7Y8CK61-F1
#
_cell.length_a   1.000
_cell.length_b   1.000
_cell.length_c   1.000
_cell.angle_alpha   90.00
_cell.angle_beta   90.00
_cell.angle_gamma   90.00
#
_symmetry.space_group_name_H-M   'P 1'
#
loop_
_entity.id
_entity.type
_entity.pdbx_description
1 polymer ?
#
loop_
_entity_poly.entity_id
_entity_poly.type
_entity_poly.pdbx_seq_one_letter_code
_entity_poly.pdbx_strand_id
1 'polypeptide(L)'
;MSKIVQRQATSDEKAQCLGWELWESGEVDQFVYRYDQDVQFVVQDGKAIIYSQFNEPVPIGPGCHVTIRKGVDGVWEISSPIVNRYKYL
;
A
#
# COMPACT_ATOMS: atom_id res chain seq x y z
N MET A 1 -0.43 -15.12 -11.45
CA MET A 1 0.14 -15.14 -10.09
C MET A 1 -0.04 -13.77 -9.49
N SER A 2 -0.58 -13.68 -8.27
CA SER A 2 -0.78 -12.42 -7.56
C SER A 2 0.54 -11.69 -7.34
N LYS A 3 0.57 -10.38 -7.59
CA LYS A 3 1.73 -9.50 -7.41
C LYS A 3 1.58 -8.51 -6.27
N ILE A 4 0.37 -8.40 -5.73
CA ILE A 4 0.08 -7.68 -4.50
C ILE A 4 -0.17 -8.71 -3.40
N VAL A 5 0.54 -8.61 -2.30
CA VAL A 5 0.32 -9.43 -1.10
C VAL A 5 -0.06 -8.48 0.03
N GLN A 6 -1.23 -8.69 0.62
CA GLN A 6 -1.70 -7.96 1.80
C GLN A 6 -1.84 -8.94 2.96
N ARG A 7 -1.44 -8.48 4.15
CA ARG A 7 -1.65 -9.17 5.42
C ARG A 7 -1.65 -8.17 6.57
N GLN A 8 -1.94 -8.64 7.77
CA GLN A 8 -1.72 -7.84 8.97
C GLN A 8 -0.22 -7.71 9.26
N ALA A 9 0.22 -6.48 9.57
CA ALA A 9 1.56 -6.21 10.09
C ALA A 9 1.72 -6.78 11.51
N THR A 10 2.88 -7.36 11.80
CA THR A 10 3.24 -7.74 13.19
C THR A 10 3.55 -6.49 14.02
N SER A 11 3.60 -6.64 15.35
CA SER A 11 4.00 -5.54 16.24
C SER A 11 5.39 -5.00 15.91
N ASP A 12 6.34 -5.87 15.58
CA ASP A 12 7.69 -5.48 15.21
C ASP A 12 7.73 -4.71 13.90
N GLU A 13 6.94 -5.11 12.90
CA GLU A 13 6.85 -4.41 11.61
C GLU A 13 6.22 -3.02 11.77
N LYS A 14 5.20 -2.90 12.62
CA LYS A 14 4.62 -1.60 12.97
C LYS A 14 5.65 -0.67 13.61
N ALA A 15 6.51 -1.19 14.49
CA ALA A 15 7.59 -0.39 15.08
C ALA A 15 8.68 -0.04 14.04
N GLN A 16 9.12 -1.00 13.23
CA GLN A 16 10.16 -0.81 12.23
C GLN A 16 9.75 0.16 11.13
N CYS A 17 8.47 0.14 10.71
CA CYS A 17 8.00 1.00 9.64
C CYS A 17 8.02 2.50 9.99
N LEU A 18 8.09 2.86 11.27
CA LEU A 18 8.23 4.26 11.69
C LEU A 18 9.52 4.92 11.18
N GLY A 19 10.56 4.13 10.88
CA GLY A 19 11.79 4.59 10.26
C GLY A 19 11.77 4.63 8.73
N TRP A 20 10.67 4.23 8.09
CA TRP A 20 10.54 4.25 6.63
C TRP A 20 10.00 5.61 6.14
N GLU A 21 10.04 5.83 4.83
CA GLU A 21 9.53 7.06 4.22
C GLU A 21 8.02 7.18 4.45
N LEU A 22 7.56 8.41 4.63
CA LEU A 22 6.15 8.73 4.80
C LEU A 22 5.54 9.05 3.44
N TRP A 23 4.39 8.45 3.14
CA TRP A 23 3.56 8.86 2.03
C TRP A 23 2.15 9.14 2.50
N GLU A 24 1.59 10.24 2.00
CA GLU A 24 0.25 10.71 2.30
C GLU A 24 -0.46 10.96 0.97
N SER A 25 -1.67 10.41 0.81
CA SER A 25 -2.44 10.63 -0.42
C SER A 25 -2.96 12.06 -0.54
N GLY A 26 -3.16 12.74 0.59
CA GLY A 26 -3.98 13.95 0.66
C GLY A 26 -5.47 13.66 0.42
N GLU A 27 -6.23 14.71 0.15
CA GLU A 27 -7.67 14.65 -0.16
C GLU A 27 -7.90 14.32 -1.64
N VAL A 28 -7.62 13.06 -2.01
CA VAL A 28 -7.91 12.52 -3.34
C VAL A 28 -8.75 11.26 -3.21
N ASP A 29 -9.62 11.05 -4.18
CA ASP A 29 -10.47 9.86 -4.33
C ASP A 29 -9.78 8.75 -5.13
N GLN A 30 -8.78 9.10 -5.95
CA GLN A 30 -8.03 8.15 -6.74
C GLN A 30 -6.54 8.49 -6.83
N PHE A 31 -5.69 7.45 -6.74
CA PHE A 31 -4.26 7.55 -7.02
C PHE A 31 -3.83 6.44 -7.98
N VAL A 32 -3.19 6.81 -9.10
CA VAL A 32 -2.73 5.87 -10.13
C VAL A 32 -1.22 5.89 -10.18
N TYR A 33 -0.60 4.72 -10.06
CA TYR A 33 0.86 4.61 -10.06
C TYR A 33 1.34 3.32 -10.72
N ARG A 34 2.40 3.45 -11.51
CA ARG A 34 3.11 2.32 -12.12
C ARG A 34 4.33 1.97 -11.29
N TYR A 35 4.32 0.82 -10.65
CA TYR A 35 5.42 0.35 -9.82
C TYR A 35 6.52 -0.22 -10.70
N ASP A 36 7.63 0.49 -10.83
CA ASP A 36 8.84 0.06 -11.54
C ASP A 36 9.84 -0.69 -10.63
N GLN A 37 9.66 -0.56 -9.32
CA GLN A 37 10.41 -1.26 -8.27
C GLN A 37 9.46 -2.02 -7.35
N ASP A 38 10.00 -3.03 -6.65
CA ASP A 38 9.28 -3.68 -5.58
C ASP A 38 9.17 -2.71 -4.40
N VAL A 39 7.98 -2.61 -3.82
CA VAL A 39 7.72 -1.73 -2.66
C VAL A 39 6.97 -2.51 -1.60
N GLN A 40 7.24 -2.19 -0.34
CA GLN A 40 6.39 -2.58 0.77
C GLN A 40 6.00 -1.38 1.60
N PHE A 41 4.81 -1.43 2.19
CA PHE A 41 4.33 -0.39 3.06
C PHE A 41 3.42 -0.93 4.16
N VAL A 42 3.37 -0.19 5.27
CA VAL A 42 2.41 -0.39 6.34
C VAL A 42 1.49 0.81 6.41
N VAL A 43 0.20 0.56 6.24
CA VAL A 43 -0.83 1.60 6.34
C VAL A 43 -0.97 2.02 7.81
N GLN A 44 -0.78 3.30 8.08
CA GLN A 44 -0.93 3.90 9.41
C GLN A 44 -2.37 4.35 9.64
N ASP A 45 -2.96 4.99 8.63
CA ASP A 45 -4.35 5.47 8.66
C ASP A 45 -5.00 5.45 7.26
N GLY A 46 -6.32 5.60 7.22
CA GLY A 46 -7.10 5.67 5.98
C GLY A 46 -7.57 4.33 5.43
N LYS A 47 -8.28 4.36 4.30
CA LYS A 47 -8.83 3.17 3.65
C LYS A 47 -8.85 3.32 2.13
N ALA A 48 -8.40 2.28 1.45
CA ALA A 48 -8.42 2.23 -0.01
C ALA A 48 -8.58 0.79 -0.52
N ILE A 49 -8.93 0.66 -1.80
CA ILE A 49 -8.90 -0.62 -2.53
C ILE A 49 -7.92 -0.47 -3.69
N ILE A 50 -6.96 -1.38 -3.78
CA ILE A 50 -5.97 -1.39 -4.87
C ILE A 50 -6.44 -2.35 -5.96
N TYR A 51 -6.65 -1.81 -7.15
CA TYR A 51 -6.94 -2.56 -8.37
C TYR A 51 -5.66 -2.73 -9.17
N SER A 52 -5.51 -3.90 -9.80
CA SER A 52 -4.40 -4.18 -10.70
C SER A 52 -4.80 -5.24 -11.72
N GLN A 53 -3.95 -5.45 -12.72
CA GLN A 53 -4.11 -6.52 -13.72
C GLN A 53 -3.76 -7.92 -13.21
N PHE A 54 -3.21 -8.06 -11.98
CA PHE A 54 -2.67 -9.33 -11.47
C PHE A 54 -3.42 -9.89 -10.25
N ASN A 55 -4.25 -9.09 -9.61
CA ASN A 55 -4.94 -9.42 -8.36
C ASN A 55 -6.41 -9.05 -8.47
N GLU A 56 -7.26 -9.80 -7.77
CA GLU A 56 -8.57 -9.27 -7.36
C GLU A 56 -8.39 -8.00 -6.51
N PRO A 57 -9.40 -7.13 -6.42
CA PRO A 57 -9.32 -5.88 -5.66
C PRO A 57 -8.81 -6.12 -4.23
N VAL A 58 -7.74 -5.40 -3.85
CA VAL A 58 -7.06 -5.60 -2.56
C VAL A 58 -7.45 -4.48 -1.59
N PRO A 59 -8.35 -4.72 -0.62
CA PRO A 59 -8.68 -3.73 0.38
C PRO A 59 -7.50 -3.54 1.35
N ILE A 60 -7.22 -2.29 1.67
CA ILE A 60 -6.17 -1.90 2.60
C ILE A 60 -6.69 -0.88 3.61
N GLY A 61 -6.14 -0.93 4.81
CA GLY A 61 -6.50 -0.06 5.93
C GLY A 61 -5.49 -0.19 7.07
N PRO A 62 -5.72 0.46 8.22
CA PRO A 62 -4.71 0.62 9.26
C PRO A 62 -4.15 -0.72 9.74
N GLY A 63 -2.82 -0.80 9.81
CA GLY A 63 -2.07 -1.99 10.20
C GLY A 63 -1.90 -3.04 9.09
N CYS A 64 -2.42 -2.83 7.88
CA CYS A 64 -2.11 -3.69 6.74
C CYS A 64 -0.65 -3.51 6.34
N HIS A 65 0.08 -4.62 6.22
CA HIS A 65 1.37 -4.70 5.55
C HIS A 65 1.14 -5.22 4.14
N VAL A 66 1.51 -4.41 3.16
CA VAL A 66 1.32 -4.69 1.74
C VAL A 66 2.67 -4.72 1.04
N THR A 67 2.86 -5.69 0.16
CA THR A 67 3.98 -5.73 -0.79
C THR A 67 3.43 -5.71 -2.20
N ILE A 68 3.93 -4.80 -3.02
CA ILE A 68 3.60 -4.69 -4.44
C ILE A 68 4.88 -4.95 -5.24
N ARG A 69 4.83 -5.95 -6.13
CA ARG A 69 5.96 -6.29 -7.01
C ARG A 69 6.03 -5.36 -8.22
N LYS A 70 7.24 -5.19 -8.75
CA LYS A 70 7.50 -4.42 -9.96
C LYS A 70 6.67 -4.90 -11.16
N GLY A 71 6.35 -3.94 -12.01
CA GLY A 71 5.51 -4.09 -13.18
C GLY A 71 4.03 -4.20 -12.87
N VAL A 72 3.57 -3.76 -11.69
CA VAL A 72 2.14 -3.59 -11.37
C VAL A 72 1.72 -2.17 -11.76
N ASP A 73 0.58 -2.05 -12.43
CA ASP A 73 -0.11 -0.78 -12.60
C ASP A 73 -1.21 -0.72 -11.55
N GLY A 74 -0.99 0.06 -10.48
CA GLY A 74 -1.90 0.14 -9.35
C GLY A 74 -2.84 1.33 -9.48
N VAL A 75 -4.14 1.07 -9.35
CA VAL A 75 -5.17 2.08 -9.20
C VAL A 75 -5.74 1.97 -7.80
N TRP A 76 -5.55 3.01 -6.99
CA TRP A 76 -6.04 3.09 -5.64
C TRP A 76 -7.34 3.87 -5.64
N GLU A 77 -8.44 3.23 -5.24
CA GLU A 77 -9.69 3.91 -4.93
C GLU A 77 -9.69 4.24 -3.43
N ILE A 78 -9.59 5.53 -3.11
CA ILE A 78 -9.35 6.04 -1.76
C ILE A 78 -10.67 6.53 -1.18
N SER A 79 -11.16 5.83 -0.17
CA SER A 79 -12.40 6.17 0.54
C SER A 79 -12.15 7.01 1.81
N SER A 80 -10.91 6.99 2.32
CA SER A 80 -10.43 7.86 3.38
C SER A 80 -8.94 8.13 3.17
N PRO A 81 -8.44 9.38 3.30
CA PRO A 81 -7.05 9.74 3.03
C PRO A 81 -6.05 8.75 3.66
N ILE A 82 -5.15 8.23 2.84
CA ILE A 82 -4.18 7.22 3.27
C ILE A 82 -2.94 7.90 3.83
N VAL A 83 -2.49 7.39 4.97
CA VAL A 83 -1.15 7.63 5.50
C VAL A 83 -0.45 6.28 5.58
N ASN A 84 0.68 6.12 4.89
CA ASN A 84 1.48 4.89 5.00
C ASN A 84 2.96 5.18 5.18
N ARG A 85 3.65 4.19 5.73
CA ARG A 85 5.11 4.14 5.80
C ARG A 85 5.60 3.15 4.77
N TYR A 86 6.42 3.57 3.82
CA TYR A 86 6.84 2.74 2.69
C TYR A 86 8.36 2.71 2.53
N LYS A 87 8.86 1.63 1.93
CA LYS A 87 10.23 1.55 1.43
C LYS A 87 10.30 0.67 0.20
N TYR A 88 11.25 0.97 -0.68
CA TYR A 88 11.61 0.10 -1.79
C TYR A 88 12.38 -1.13 -1.31
N LEU A 89 12.30 -2.21 -2.10
CA LEU A 89 12.92 -3.51 -1.84
C LEU A 89 14.06 -3.80 -2.82
#